data_AF-A0A2V9Z9Y7-F1
#
_entry.id   AF-A0A2V9Z9Y7-F1
#
_cell.length_a   1.000
_cell.length_b   1.000
_cell.length_c   1.000
_cell.angle_alpha   90.00
_cell.angle_beta   90.00
_cell.angle_gamma   90.00
#
_symmetry.space_group_name_H-M   'P 1'
#
loop_
_entity.id
_entity.type
_entity.pdbx_description
1 polymer ?
#
loop_
_entity_poly.entity_id
_entity_poly.type
_entity_poly.pdbx_seq_one_letter_code
_entity_poly.pdbx_strand_id
1 'polypeptide(L)'
;MATQDFNLGRNGQPELNLLLPKETLDQPLWKSLFRNIDDFLFPKKLPPLKLTSRPEPVRDIWGFYNYSGRGAFGSTVVHMLAIAAIIGISILGRRVVQQVQKHETVTLIAPDLNNGIPLPPAKTQVGGGGGGGDRDKFQATKGKLPKLAMEQITPPQIVVRNDHPKLTAEPTVVVPPQIKIASNMPN
;
A
#
# COMPACT_ATOMS: atom_id res chain seq x y z
N MET A 1 17.25 13.93 49.61
CA MET A 1 18.29 14.97 49.50
C MET A 1 18.93 14.81 48.13
N ALA A 2 18.56 15.64 47.17
CA ALA A 2 19.30 15.81 45.92
C ALA A 2 19.68 17.30 45.90
N THR A 3 20.96 17.57 46.08
CA THR A 3 21.50 18.92 46.08
C THR A 3 21.53 19.40 44.63
N GLN A 4 20.75 20.44 44.31
CA GLN A 4 21.01 21.21 43.11
C GLN A 4 22.13 22.17 43.47
N ASP A 5 23.35 21.75 43.17
CA ASP A 5 24.55 22.53 43.40
C ASP A 5 24.53 23.71 42.42
N PHE A 6 24.10 24.88 42.91
CA PHE A 6 24.24 26.15 42.19
C PHE A 6 25.73 26.49 42.12
N ASN A 7 26.38 26.06 41.03
CA ASN A 7 27.77 26.38 40.76
C ASN A 7 27.85 27.85 40.33
N LEU A 8 28.08 28.75 41.28
CA LEU A 8 28.28 30.17 41.02
C LEU A 8 29.61 30.36 40.28
N GLY A 9 29.53 30.45 38.95
CA GLY A 9 30.62 30.91 38.12
C GLY A 9 31.12 32.28 38.59
N ARG A 10 32.41 32.53 38.38
CA ARG A 10 33.27 33.58 38.94
C ARG A 10 32.73 35.03 38.90
N ASN A 11 31.62 35.29 38.20
CA ASN A 11 31.05 36.62 37.93
C ASN A 11 29.59 36.83 38.41
N GLY A 12 29.00 35.90 39.18
CA GLY A 12 27.73 36.14 39.88
C GLY A 12 26.49 36.38 39.00
N GLN A 13 26.53 36.02 37.71
CA GLN A 13 25.37 36.09 36.83
C GLN A 13 24.76 34.70 36.60
N PRO A 14 23.43 34.57 36.56
CA PRO A 14 22.78 33.31 36.21
C PRO A 14 23.02 33.01 34.73
N GLU A 15 23.77 31.94 34.43
CA GLU A 15 23.97 31.49 33.05
C GLU A 15 22.68 30.88 32.49
N LEU A 16 22.15 31.47 31.42
CA LEU A 16 21.00 30.94 30.68
C LEU A 16 21.44 29.71 29.87
N ASN A 17 21.27 28.53 30.46
CA ASN A 17 21.41 27.26 29.77
C ASN A 17 20.20 27.00 28.86
N LEU A 18 20.20 27.64 27.68
CA LEU A 18 19.19 27.45 26.62
C LEU A 18 19.33 26.11 25.89
N LEU A 19 20.42 25.39 26.12
CA LEU A 19 20.63 24.05 25.62
C LEU A 19 19.96 23.06 26.58
N LEU A 20 19.25 22.09 26.03
CA LEU A 20 18.71 20.98 26.82
C LEU A 20 19.85 20.36 27.63
N PRO A 21 19.74 20.28 28.98
CA PRO A 21 20.76 19.66 29.79
C PRO A 21 21.02 18.24 29.29
N LYS A 22 22.29 17.84 29.14
CA LYS A 22 22.66 16.50 28.62
C LYS A 22 21.99 15.36 29.41
N GLU A 23 21.73 15.58 30.70
CA GLU A 23 21.00 14.65 31.56
C GLU A 23 19.56 14.38 31.15
N THR A 24 18.93 15.27 30.37
CA THR A 24 17.59 15.03 29.80
C THR A 24 17.65 14.11 28.58
N LEU A 25 18.76 14.15 27.82
CA LEU A 25 19.00 13.28 26.67
C LEU A 25 19.40 11.86 27.10
N ASP A 26 20.06 11.74 28.25
CA ASP A 26 20.49 10.45 28.82
C ASP A 26 19.35 9.71 29.55
N GLN A 27 18.16 10.32 29.70
CA GLN A 27 17.02 9.69 30.34
C GLN A 27 16.10 8.97 29.34
N PRO A 28 15.74 7.71 29.59
CA PRO A 28 14.76 7.00 28.77
C PRO A 28 13.39 7.71 28.75
N LEU A 29 12.77 7.83 27.56
CA LEU A 29 11.51 8.58 27.34
C LEU A 29 10.33 8.12 28.22
N TRP A 30 10.20 6.81 28.48
CA TRP A 30 9.17 6.28 29.38
C TRP A 30 9.32 6.80 30.81
N LYS A 31 10.55 6.93 31.33
CA LYS A 31 10.80 7.43 32.68
C LYS A 31 10.47 8.92 32.80
N SER A 32 10.74 9.71 31.76
CA SER A 32 10.34 11.11 31.73
C SER A 32 8.81 11.25 31.63
N LEU A 33 8.14 10.42 30.84
CA LEU A 33 6.68 10.41 30.75
C LEU A 33 6.02 10.11 32.10
N PHE A 34 6.43 9.05 32.80
CA PHE A 34 5.89 8.73 34.12
C PHE A 34 6.18 9.81 35.15
N ARG A 35 7.37 10.42 35.11
CA ARG A 35 7.69 11.57 35.98
C ARG A 35 6.76 12.74 35.71
N ASN A 36 6.46 13.08 34.46
CA ASN A 36 5.51 14.16 34.14
C ASN A 36 4.10 13.86 34.64
N ILE A 37 3.65 12.60 34.58
CA ILE A 37 2.35 12.18 35.14
C ILE A 37 2.36 12.32 36.67
N ASP A 38 3.43 11.87 37.33
CA ASP A 38 3.60 11.97 38.78
C ASP A 38 3.65 13.44 39.25
N ASP A 39 4.41 14.29 38.56
CA ASP A 39 4.50 15.72 38.85
C ASP A 39 3.17 16.45 38.60
N PHE A 40 2.37 16.02 37.62
CA PHE A 40 1.03 16.57 37.34
C PHE A 40 0.03 16.22 38.44
N LEU A 41 0.08 14.98 38.95
CA LEU A 41 -0.84 14.49 39.98
C LEU A 41 -0.39 14.87 41.40
N PHE A 42 0.93 14.98 41.62
CA PHE A 42 1.55 15.26 42.92
C PHE A 42 2.61 16.37 42.81
N PRO A 43 2.19 17.61 42.51
CA PRO A 43 3.11 18.72 42.38
C PRO A 43 3.86 18.97 43.69
N LYS A 44 5.20 18.95 43.64
CA LYS A 44 6.04 19.25 44.80
C LYS A 44 5.91 20.72 45.18
N LYS A 45 5.62 20.99 46.45
CA LYS A 45 5.51 22.36 46.98
C LYS A 45 6.91 22.95 47.11
N LEU A 46 7.27 23.87 46.21
CA LEU A 46 8.51 24.63 46.26
C LEU A 46 8.41 25.78 47.28
N PRO A 47 9.53 26.23 47.88
CA PRO A 47 9.52 27.42 48.71
C PRO A 47 8.99 28.63 47.92
N PRO A 48 8.31 29.57 48.58
CA PRO A 48 7.70 30.71 47.89
C PRO A 48 8.78 31.51 47.18
N LEU A 49 8.63 31.64 45.87
CA LEU A 49 9.57 32.35 45.02
C LEU A 49 9.51 33.84 45.35
N LYS A 50 10.65 34.43 45.74
CA LYS A 50 10.77 35.88 45.92
C LYS A 50 10.86 36.52 44.53
N LEU A 51 9.74 37.01 44.02
CA LEU A 51 9.66 37.69 42.73
C LEU A 51 10.44 39.01 42.80
N THR A 52 11.60 39.06 42.14
CA THR A 52 12.38 40.31 41.96
C THR A 52 11.98 41.07 40.70
N SER A 53 11.25 40.44 39.78
CA SER A 53 10.73 41.05 38.56
C SER A 53 9.31 41.60 38.76
N ARG A 54 9.02 42.75 38.14
CA ARG A 54 7.66 43.29 38.02
C ARG A 54 7.13 42.94 36.63
N PRO A 55 5.90 42.42 36.50
CA PRO A 55 5.31 42.11 35.21
C PRO A 55 5.03 43.39 34.43
N GLU A 56 5.49 43.44 33.17
CA GLU A 56 5.11 44.48 32.22
C GLU A 56 3.83 44.03 31.49
N PRO A 57 2.77 44.87 31.43
CA PRO A 57 1.55 44.51 30.72
C PRO A 57 1.81 44.50 29.21
N VAL A 58 2.13 43.31 28.68
CA VAL A 58 2.22 43.07 27.24
C VAL A 58 0.80 42.91 26.69
N ARG A 59 0.55 43.47 25.50
CA ARG A 59 -0.72 43.26 24.77
C ARG A 59 -0.89 41.77 24.50
N ASP A 60 -2.08 41.25 24.82
CA ASP A 60 -2.39 39.84 24.60
C ASP A 60 -2.52 39.56 23.09
N ILE A 61 -1.41 39.13 22.48
CA ILE A 61 -1.31 38.73 21.07
C ILE A 61 -1.68 37.27 20.85
N TRP A 62 -1.88 36.51 21.93
CA TRP A 62 -2.24 35.09 21.92
C TRP A 62 -3.69 34.92 22.34
N GLY A 63 -4.57 35.75 21.77
CA GLY A 63 -5.99 35.76 22.08
C GLY A 63 -6.58 34.36 22.03
N PHE A 64 -7.19 33.95 23.14
CA PHE A 64 -7.89 32.68 23.24
C PHE A 64 -8.89 32.58 22.09
N TYR A 65 -8.71 31.61 21.21
CA TYR A 65 -9.67 31.30 20.16
C TYR A 65 -11.01 31.02 20.83
N ASN A 66 -11.95 31.96 20.71
CA ASN A 66 -13.31 31.77 21.18
C ASN A 66 -14.02 30.81 20.20
N TYR A 67 -13.74 29.51 20.36
CA TYR A 67 -14.49 28.49 19.65
C TYR A 67 -15.93 28.54 20.16
N SER A 68 -16.84 29.08 19.36
CA SER A 68 -18.25 29.00 19.70
C SER A 68 -18.67 27.52 19.73
N GLY A 69 -19.45 27.11 20.74
CA GLY A 69 -19.94 25.73 20.84
C GLY A 69 -20.68 25.25 19.58
N ARG A 70 -21.29 26.20 18.83
CA ARG A 70 -21.93 25.95 17.54
C ARG A 70 -20.94 25.52 16.46
N GLY A 71 -19.76 26.15 16.40
CA GLY A 71 -18.71 25.79 15.43
C GLY A 71 -18.09 24.42 15.73
N ALA A 72 -17.81 24.15 17.00
CA ALA A 72 -17.29 22.85 17.44
C ALA A 72 -18.30 21.71 17.16
N PHE A 73 -19.58 21.94 17.47
CA PHE A 73 -20.64 20.99 17.19
C PHE A 73 -20.82 20.74 15.68
N GLY A 74 -20.90 21.82 14.90
CA GLY A 74 -21.04 21.74 13.45
C GLY A 74 -19.89 20.97 12.79
N SER A 75 -18.66 21.23 13.19
CA SER A 75 -17.48 20.49 12.71
C SER A 75 -17.58 18.99 13.05
N THR A 76 -17.97 18.67 14.29
CA THR A 76 -18.09 17.28 14.74
C THR A 76 -19.14 16.52 13.91
N VAL A 77 -20.29 17.14 13.65
CA VAL A 77 -21.36 16.55 12.82
C VAL A 77 -20.88 16.28 11.39
N VAL A 78 -20.18 17.24 10.76
CA VAL A 78 -19.64 17.08 9.41
C VAL A 78 -18.65 15.92 9.34
N HIS A 79 -17.75 15.79 10.33
CA HIS A 79 -16.80 14.69 10.38
C HIS A 79 -17.49 13.34 10.57
N MET A 80 -18.49 13.26 11.44
CA MET A 80 -19.28 12.04 11.63
C MET A 80 -19.99 11.61 10.34
N LEU A 81 -20.57 12.57 9.61
CA LEU A 81 -21.19 12.29 8.31
C LEU A 81 -20.17 11.81 7.27
N ALA A 82 -18.99 12.43 7.22
CA ALA A 82 -17.92 12.01 6.31
C ALA A 82 -17.46 10.58 6.60
N ILE A 83 -17.26 10.23 7.88
CA ILE A 83 -16.88 8.88 8.30
C ILE A 83 -17.97 7.87 7.94
N ALA A 84 -19.24 8.19 8.23
CA ALA A 84 -20.36 7.33 7.87
C ALA A 84 -20.45 7.09 6.36
N ALA A 85 -20.23 8.13 5.54
CA ALA A 85 -20.20 8.01 4.09
C ALA A 85 -19.06 7.10 3.60
N ILE A 86 -17.85 7.25 4.14
CA ILE A 86 -16.70 6.40 3.80
C ILE A 86 -17.00 4.93 4.12
N ILE A 87 -17.57 4.66 5.30
CA ILE A 87 -17.94 3.30 5.72
C ILE A 87 -19.02 2.73 4.79
N GLY A 88 -20.06 3.51 4.50
CA GLY A 88 -21.15 3.10 3.61
C GLY A 88 -20.67 2.74 2.20
N ILE A 89 -19.84 3.60 1.60
CA ILE A 89 -19.25 3.36 0.28
C ILE A 89 -18.36 2.11 0.30
N SER A 90 -17.56 1.92 1.35
CA SER A 90 -16.68 0.75 1.49
C SER A 90 -17.46 -0.56 1.57
N ILE A 91 -18.56 -0.59 2.33
CA ILE A 91 -19.43 -1.77 2.44
C ILE A 91 -20.12 -2.06 1.11
N LEU A 92 -20.62 -1.02 0.43
CA LEU A 92 -21.29 -1.16 -0.86
C LEU A 92 -20.32 -1.71 -1.92
N GLY A 93 -19.11 -1.14 -2.00
CA GLY A 93 -18.05 -1.63 -2.90
C GLY A 93 -17.69 -3.09 -2.64
N ARG A 94 -17.55 -3.50 -1.37
CA ARG A 94 -17.28 -4.91 -1.00
C ARG A 94 -18.35 -5.86 -1.53
N ARG A 95 -19.63 -5.51 -1.43
CA ARG A 95 -20.74 -6.36 -1.92
C ARG A 95 -20.69 -6.54 -3.43
N VAL A 96 -20.42 -5.46 -4.18
CA VAL A 96 -20.30 -5.51 -5.64
C VAL A 96 -19.16 -6.44 -6.07
N VAL A 97 -17.98 -6.31 -5.46
CA VAL A 97 -16.81 -7.14 -5.80
C VAL A 97 -17.04 -8.63 -5.49
N GLN A 98 -17.67 -8.95 -4.36
CA GLN A 98 -17.97 -10.35 -4.01
C GLN A 98 -18.99 -11.01 -4.96
N GLN A 99 -19.92 -10.23 -5.52
CA GLN A 99 -20.88 -10.73 -6.49
C GLN A 99 -20.20 -11.08 -7.82
N VAL A 100 -19.19 -10.31 -8.24
CA VAL A 100 -18.45 -10.53 -9.50
C VAL A 100 -17.52 -11.74 -9.42
N GLN A 101 -17.00 -12.07 -8.23
CA GLN A 101 -16.04 -13.17 -8.05
C GLN A 101 -16.68 -14.56 -7.93
N LYS A 102 -18.01 -14.67 -7.85
CA LYS A 102 -18.72 -15.95 -7.91
C LYS A 102 -18.67 -16.50 -9.34
N HIS A 103 -17.51 -16.98 -9.75
CA HIS A 103 -17.38 -17.77 -10.97
C HIS A 103 -18.09 -19.10 -10.74
N GLU A 104 -19.19 -19.29 -11.46
CA GLU A 104 -19.90 -20.55 -11.53
C GLU A 104 -18.95 -21.60 -12.10
N THR A 105 -18.40 -22.45 -11.23
CA THR A 105 -17.53 -23.54 -11.67
C THR A 105 -18.41 -24.57 -12.35
N VAL A 106 -18.55 -24.44 -13.67
CA VAL A 106 -19.17 -25.47 -14.50
C VAL A 106 -18.22 -26.67 -14.45
N THR A 107 -18.60 -27.71 -13.70
CA THR A 107 -18.00 -29.03 -13.83
C THR A 107 -18.33 -29.54 -15.22
N LEU A 108 -17.37 -29.43 -16.13
CA LEU A 108 -17.42 -29.98 -17.48
C LEU A 108 -17.36 -31.51 -17.39
N ILE A 109 -18.49 -32.13 -17.09
CA ILE A 109 -18.68 -33.55 -17.35
C ILE A 109 -18.90 -33.63 -18.87
N ALA A 110 -17.91 -34.13 -19.60
CA ALA A 110 -18.05 -34.32 -21.03
C ALA A 110 -19.24 -35.27 -21.29
N PRO A 111 -20.26 -34.85 -22.05
CA PRO A 111 -21.35 -35.74 -22.44
C PRO A 111 -20.80 -36.87 -23.31
N ASP A 112 -21.34 -38.08 -23.17
CA ASP A 112 -21.00 -39.24 -24.00
C ASP A 112 -21.25 -38.91 -25.47
N LEU A 113 -20.17 -38.88 -26.27
CA LEU A 113 -20.19 -38.49 -27.68
C LEU A 113 -20.72 -39.60 -28.60
N ASN A 114 -20.99 -40.80 -28.07
CA ASN A 114 -21.53 -41.91 -28.86
C ASN A 114 -23.03 -41.76 -29.18
N ASN A 115 -23.70 -40.86 -28.48
CA ASN A 115 -25.10 -40.56 -28.61
C ASN A 115 -25.15 -39.27 -29.41
N GLY A 116 -25.23 -39.35 -30.73
CA GLY A 116 -25.18 -38.19 -31.63
C GLY A 116 -26.29 -37.17 -31.34
N ILE A 117 -26.08 -36.28 -30.37
CA ILE A 117 -26.95 -35.17 -30.03
C ILE A 117 -26.59 -34.03 -30.99
N PRO A 118 -27.43 -33.72 -31.99
CA PRO A 118 -27.18 -32.58 -32.87
C PRO A 118 -27.36 -31.30 -32.06
N LEU A 119 -26.26 -30.63 -31.74
CA LEU A 119 -26.31 -29.31 -31.12
C LEU A 119 -26.74 -28.27 -32.16
N PRO A 120 -27.70 -27.39 -31.85
CA PRO A 120 -28.10 -26.33 -32.76
C PRO A 120 -26.92 -25.35 -32.97
N PRO A 121 -26.71 -24.84 -34.19
CA PRO A 121 -25.64 -23.89 -34.46
C PRO A 121 -25.83 -22.62 -33.61
N ALA A 122 -24.77 -22.17 -32.97
CA ALA A 122 -24.79 -20.97 -32.14
C ALA A 122 -25.24 -19.76 -32.97
N LYS A 123 -26.24 -19.03 -32.48
CA LYS A 123 -26.83 -17.86 -33.17
C LYS A 123 -25.89 -16.66 -33.22
N THR A 124 -24.84 -16.65 -32.40
CA THR A 124 -23.94 -15.53 -32.25
C THR A 124 -22.54 -15.97 -32.64
N GLN A 125 -21.95 -15.27 -33.61
CA GLN A 125 -20.55 -15.45 -33.97
C GLN A 125 -19.71 -14.99 -32.77
N VAL A 126 -18.86 -15.88 -32.24
CA VAL A 126 -17.98 -15.57 -31.12
C VAL A 126 -16.97 -14.50 -31.56
N GLY A 127 -17.22 -13.25 -31.15
CA GLY A 127 -16.34 -12.11 -31.43
C GLY A 127 -15.22 -12.05 -30.41
N GLY A 128 -14.00 -12.36 -30.83
CA GLY A 128 -12.80 -12.15 -30.01
C GLY A 128 -12.52 -10.66 -29.86
N GLY A 129 -12.74 -10.11 -28.66
CA GLY A 129 -12.30 -8.76 -28.31
C GLY A 129 -10.78 -8.71 -28.16
N GLY A 130 -10.10 -8.02 -29.08
CA GLY A 130 -8.65 -7.81 -29.04
C GLY A 130 -8.32 -6.35 -28.79
N GLY A 131 -8.21 -5.96 -27.52
CA GLY A 131 -7.81 -4.62 -27.10
C GLY A 131 -6.50 -4.65 -26.31
N GLY A 132 -5.53 -3.82 -26.73
CA GLY A 132 -4.36 -3.45 -25.91
C GLY A 132 -3.07 -4.21 -26.22
N GLY A 133 -2.51 -4.01 -27.40
CA GLY A 133 -1.14 -4.43 -27.74
C GLY A 133 -0.49 -3.43 -28.71
N ASP A 134 0.71 -3.74 -29.22
CA ASP A 134 1.57 -2.92 -30.11
C ASP A 134 0.92 -2.41 -31.42
N ARG A 135 -0.39 -2.59 -31.63
CA ARG A 135 -1.15 -2.35 -32.88
C ARG A 135 -0.65 -3.12 -34.11
N ASP A 136 0.30 -4.02 -33.93
CA ASP A 136 0.72 -4.95 -34.98
C ASP A 136 -0.43 -5.89 -35.35
N LYS A 137 -0.78 -5.92 -36.63
CA LYS A 137 -1.80 -6.83 -37.18
C LYS A 137 -1.18 -8.23 -37.31
N PHE A 138 -1.12 -8.97 -36.22
CA PHE A 138 -0.68 -10.37 -36.26
C PHE A 138 -1.76 -11.20 -36.95
N GLN A 139 -1.56 -11.51 -38.23
CA GLN A 139 -2.25 -12.65 -38.83
C GLN A 139 -1.74 -13.90 -38.12
N ALA A 140 -2.63 -14.71 -37.58
CA ALA A 140 -2.24 -15.96 -36.93
C ALA A 140 -1.49 -16.82 -37.95
N THR A 141 -0.19 -16.95 -37.77
CA THR A 141 0.60 -17.92 -38.53
C THR A 141 0.06 -19.30 -38.18
N LYS A 142 -0.11 -20.15 -39.21
CA LYS A 142 -0.28 -21.59 -38.98
C LYS A 142 1.07 -22.09 -38.45
N GLY A 143 1.25 -21.97 -37.14
CA GLY A 143 2.54 -22.03 -36.47
C GLY A 143 3.22 -23.39 -36.63
N LYS A 144 4.51 -23.38 -36.91
CA LYS A 144 5.36 -24.57 -36.78
C LYS A 144 5.61 -24.84 -35.31
N LEU A 145 5.41 -26.09 -34.90
CA LEU A 145 5.71 -26.50 -33.54
C LEU A 145 7.20 -26.22 -33.28
N PRO A 146 7.54 -25.54 -32.17
CA PRO A 146 8.93 -25.35 -31.78
C PRO A 146 9.64 -26.69 -31.61
N LYS A 147 10.96 -26.68 -31.77
CA LYS A 147 11.75 -27.90 -31.67
C LYS A 147 11.70 -28.45 -30.24
N LEU A 148 11.51 -29.75 -30.11
CA LEU A 148 11.54 -30.42 -28.80
C LEU A 148 12.99 -30.70 -28.43
N ALA A 149 13.43 -30.22 -27.27
CA ALA A 149 14.79 -30.41 -26.78
C ALA A 149 14.79 -30.63 -25.26
N MET A 150 15.89 -31.19 -24.73
CA MET A 150 16.08 -31.38 -23.29
C MET A 150 16.38 -30.08 -22.55
N GLU A 151 16.97 -29.12 -23.25
CA GLU A 151 17.37 -27.82 -22.73
C GLU A 151 16.89 -26.74 -23.69
N GLN A 152 16.50 -25.60 -23.13
CA GLN A 152 15.95 -24.47 -23.89
C GLN A 152 16.86 -23.26 -23.73
N ILE A 153 17.57 -22.92 -24.82
CA ILE A 153 18.43 -21.73 -24.88
C ILE A 153 17.59 -20.48 -25.19
N THR A 154 16.63 -20.60 -26.11
CA THR A 154 15.74 -19.50 -26.52
C THR A 154 14.28 -19.94 -26.40
N PRO A 155 13.43 -19.17 -25.70
CA PRO A 155 12.01 -19.47 -25.59
C PRO A 155 11.28 -19.32 -26.93
N PRO A 156 10.21 -20.11 -27.15
CA PRO A 156 9.39 -19.97 -28.34
C PRO A 156 8.63 -18.65 -28.31
N GLN A 157 8.68 -17.91 -29.42
CA GLN A 157 8.01 -16.62 -29.56
C GLN A 157 7.11 -16.64 -30.79
N ILE A 158 5.93 -16.04 -30.65
CA ILE A 158 4.96 -15.89 -31.76
C ILE A 158 5.37 -14.75 -32.72
N VAL A 159 6.12 -13.76 -32.22
CA VAL A 159 6.64 -12.63 -32.99
C VAL A 159 8.15 -12.61 -32.90
N VAL A 160 8.82 -12.88 -34.02
CA VAL A 160 10.26 -12.66 -34.16
C VAL A 160 10.45 -11.21 -34.57
N ARG A 161 11.16 -10.42 -33.73
CA ARG A 161 11.44 -9.00 -34.01
C ARG A 161 12.73 -8.76 -34.78
N ASN A 162 13.60 -9.77 -34.84
CA ASN A 162 14.89 -9.69 -35.51
C ASN A 162 15.09 -10.94 -36.38
N ASP A 163 14.87 -10.78 -37.68
CA ASP A 163 14.95 -11.88 -38.65
C ASP A 163 16.41 -12.27 -38.98
N HIS A 164 17.39 -11.41 -38.66
CA HIS A 164 18.80 -11.62 -38.95
C HIS A 164 19.67 -11.45 -37.69
N PRO A 165 19.54 -12.35 -36.69
CA PRO A 165 20.39 -12.30 -35.52
C PRO A 165 21.82 -12.70 -35.88
N LYS A 166 22.81 -12.00 -35.31
CA LYS A 166 24.23 -12.33 -35.48
C LYS A 166 24.61 -13.69 -34.88
N LEU A 167 23.83 -14.14 -33.90
CA LEU A 167 23.93 -15.47 -33.28
C LEU A 167 22.53 -16.09 -33.29
N THR A 168 22.34 -17.10 -34.13
CA THR A 168 21.06 -17.80 -34.27
C THR A 168 20.91 -18.85 -33.16
N ALA A 169 19.73 -18.88 -32.54
CA ALA A 169 19.34 -19.92 -31.61
C ALA A 169 17.90 -20.33 -31.90
N GLU A 170 17.66 -21.62 -32.06
CA GLU A 170 16.35 -22.15 -32.44
C GLU A 170 15.37 -22.09 -31.25
N PRO A 171 14.11 -21.67 -31.47
CA PRO A 171 13.09 -21.72 -30.43
C PRO A 171 12.79 -23.18 -30.09
N THR A 172 12.92 -23.50 -28.80
CA THR A 172 12.77 -24.87 -28.30
C THR A 172 11.74 -24.92 -27.18
N VAL A 173 11.08 -26.06 -27.01
CA VAL A 173 10.25 -26.37 -25.85
C VAL A 173 10.89 -27.53 -25.12
N VAL A 174 11.10 -27.37 -23.81
CA VAL A 174 11.67 -28.41 -22.96
C VAL A 174 10.68 -29.57 -22.83
N VAL A 175 11.03 -30.72 -23.41
CA VAL A 175 10.20 -31.92 -23.36
C VAL A 175 11.07 -33.14 -23.03
N PRO A 176 10.73 -33.93 -21.99
CA PRO A 176 11.37 -35.19 -21.71
C PRO A 176 11.28 -36.18 -22.89
N PRO A 177 12.29 -37.03 -23.12
CA PRO A 177 12.38 -37.86 -24.33
C PRO A 177 11.29 -38.93 -24.40
N GLN A 178 10.58 -39.19 -23.31
CA GLN A 178 9.49 -40.17 -23.25
C GLN A 178 8.15 -39.61 -23.76
N ILE A 179 8.01 -38.29 -23.93
CA ILE A 179 6.74 -37.66 -24.33
C ILE A 179 6.68 -37.52 -25.85
N LYS A 180 5.75 -38.25 -26.49
CA LYS A 180 5.44 -38.11 -27.92
C LYS A 180 4.31 -37.09 -28.10
N ILE A 181 4.61 -35.96 -28.73
CA ILE A 181 3.59 -34.93 -29.04
C ILE A 181 3.00 -35.23 -30.41
N ALA A 182 1.67 -35.39 -30.48
CA ALA A 182 0.98 -35.52 -31.76
C ALA A 182 1.05 -34.20 -32.52
N SER A 183 1.59 -34.22 -33.74
CA SER A 183 1.67 -33.06 -34.63
C SER A 183 0.70 -33.25 -35.80
N ASN A 184 -0.36 -32.45 -35.86
CA ASN A 184 -1.28 -32.40 -36.99
C ASN A 184 -1.12 -31.06 -37.72
N MET A 185 0.04 -30.89 -38.36
CA MET A 185 0.38 -29.67 -39.07
C MET A 185 0.05 -29.77 -40.57
N PRO A 186 -0.52 -28.71 -41.19
CA PRO A 186 -0.62 -28.62 -42.64
C PRO A 186 0.78 -28.43 -43.27
N ASN A 187 1.05 -29.14 -44.37
CA ASN A 187 2.30 -29.03 -45.16
C ASN A 187 2.50 -27.63 -45.74
#